data_AF-A0A5C4PP49-F1
#
_entry.id   AF-A0A5C4PP49-F1
#
_cell.length_a   1.000
_cell.length_b   1.000
_cell.length_c   1.000
_cell.angle_alpha   90.00
_cell.angle_beta   90.00
_cell.angle_gamma   90.00
#
_symmetry.space_group_name_H-M   'P 1'
#
loop_
_entity.id
_entity.type
_entity.pdbx_description
1 polymer ?
#
loop_
_entity_poly.entity_id
_entity_poly.type
_entity_poly.pdbx_seq_one_letter_code
_entity_poly.pdbx_strand_id
1 'polypeptide(L)'
;MTKGEVLAVLKKHKFSFVHNKALMIWSTKGNTIFVCTFESDNPLISISFNRAPDLDKATKVMRKLFGDRFTHLKSHPMDSINANYFRLETVN
;
A
#
# COMPACT_ATOMS: atom_id res chain seq x y z
N MET A 1 -8.32 2.51 -8.63
CA MET A 1 -7.02 3.05 -9.06
C MET A 1 -6.31 1.94 -9.81
N THR A 2 -5.75 2.22 -10.98
CA THR A 2 -5.03 1.25 -11.82
C THR A 2 -3.62 0.99 -11.30
N LYS A 3 -3.02 -0.12 -11.75
CA LYS A 3 -1.62 -0.44 -11.46
C LYS A 3 -0.64 0.63 -11.95
N GLY A 4 -0.92 1.24 -13.11
CA GLY A 4 -0.11 2.32 -13.67
C GLY A 4 -0.08 3.56 -12.77
N GLU A 5 -1.23 3.96 -12.24
CA GLU A 5 -1.34 5.08 -11.30
C GLU A 5 -0.55 4.82 -10.01
N VAL A 6 -0.68 3.63 -9.43
CA VAL A 6 0.08 3.25 -8.23
C VAL A 6 1.59 3.28 -8.49
N LEU A 7 2.05 2.75 -9.63
CA LEU A 7 3.47 2.81 -10.02
C LEU A 7 3.97 4.26 -10.16
N ALA A 8 3.17 5.15 -10.77
CA ALA A 8 3.54 6.55 -10.94
C ALA A 8 3.67 7.25 -9.57
N VAL A 9 2.75 7.02 -8.65
CA VAL A 9 2.81 7.53 -7.27
C VAL A 9 4.06 7.02 -6.55
N LEU A 10 4.32 5.71 -6.57
CA LEU A 10 5.47 5.12 -5.89
C LEU A 10 6.80 5.66 -6.46
N LYS A 11 6.92 5.81 -7.79
CA LYS A 11 8.07 6.45 -8.46
C LYS A 11 8.25 7.89 -8.00
N LYS A 12 7.19 8.70 -8.04
CA LYS A 12 7.20 10.11 -7.59
C LYS A 12 7.70 10.23 -6.15
N HIS A 13 7.34 9.27 -5.29
CA HIS A 13 7.75 9.25 -3.89
C HIS A 13 9.07 8.50 -3.61
N LYS A 14 9.82 8.13 -4.65
CA LYS A 14 11.14 7.49 -4.55
C LYS A 14 11.12 6.14 -3.81
N PHE A 15 10.11 5.32 -4.06
CA PHE A 15 10.11 3.91 -3.66
C PHE A 15 10.92 3.09 -4.67
N SER A 16 11.72 2.14 -4.18
CA SER A 16 12.43 1.15 -4.97
C SER A 16 11.55 -0.08 -5.20
N PHE A 17 11.51 -0.61 -6.42
CA PHE A 17 10.69 -1.78 -6.73
C PHE A 17 11.48 -3.07 -6.53
N VAL A 18 11.04 -3.90 -5.58
CA VAL A 18 11.59 -5.24 -5.33
C VAL A 18 10.97 -6.24 -6.30
N HIS A 19 9.64 -6.19 -6.44
CA HIS A 19 8.91 -6.96 -7.44
C HIS A 19 7.80 -6.13 -8.09
N ASN A 20 7.62 -6.33 -9.39
CA ASN A 20 6.51 -5.78 -10.15
C ASN A 20 6.04 -6.87 -11.13
N LYS A 21 5.12 -7.71 -10.69
CA LYS A 21 4.58 -8.84 -11.48
C LYS A 21 3.09 -8.64 -11.70
N ALA A 22 2.51 -9.26 -12.74
CA ALA A 22 1.10 -9.18 -13.16
C ALA A 22 0.17 -8.36 -12.23
N LEU A 23 -0.25 -8.95 -11.10
CA LEU A 23 -1.20 -8.37 -10.16
C LEU A 23 -0.59 -7.86 -8.85
N MET A 24 0.73 -7.67 -8.76
CA MET A 24 1.42 -7.30 -7.51
C MET A 24 2.57 -6.31 -7.73
N ILE A 25 2.64 -5.32 -6.84
CA ILE A 25 3.80 -4.44 -6.67
C ILE A 25 4.32 -4.64 -5.26
N TRP A 26 5.60 -4.99 -5.10
CA TRP A 26 6.33 -4.90 -3.85
C TRP A 26 7.41 -3.85 -4.01
N SER A 27 7.35 -2.82 -3.17
CA SER A 27 8.31 -1.74 -3.14
C SER A 27 8.77 -1.40 -1.72
N THR A 28 9.92 -0.75 -1.61
CA THR A 28 10.51 -0.35 -0.34
C THR A 28 11.01 1.08 -0.38
N LYS A 29 11.04 1.73 0.80
CA LYS A 29 11.68 3.04 0.98
C LYS A 29 12.21 3.17 2.41
N GLY A 30 13.53 3.12 2.57
CA GLY A 30 14.15 3.00 3.89
C GLY A 30 13.63 1.74 4.58
N ASN A 31 13.05 1.90 5.77
CA ASN A 31 12.41 0.81 6.51
C ASN A 31 10.96 0.52 6.11
N THR A 32 10.37 1.28 5.19
CA THR A 32 8.98 1.07 4.76
C THR A 32 8.90 -0.06 3.75
N ILE A 33 8.05 -1.05 4.01
CA ILE A 33 7.69 -2.11 3.09
C ILE A 33 6.26 -1.83 2.63
N PHE A 34 6.07 -1.81 1.32
CA PHE A 34 4.78 -1.54 0.68
C PHE A 34 4.50 -2.65 -0.32
N VAL A 35 3.41 -3.38 -0.13
CA VAL A 35 2.94 -4.40 -1.08
C VAL A 35 1.53 -4.04 -1.51
N CYS A 36 1.26 -4.01 -2.81
CA CYS A 36 -0.05 -3.75 -3.38
C CYS A 36 -0.45 -4.89 -4.32
N THR A 37 -1.64 -5.43 -4.14
CA THR A 37 -2.24 -6.44 -5.03
C THR A 37 -3.47 -5.88 -5.75
N PHE A 38 -3.70 -6.39 -6.96
CA PHE A 38 -4.77 -5.94 -7.88
C PHE A 38 -5.76 -7.07 -8.18
N GLU A 39 -6.05 -7.92 -7.19
CA GLU A 39 -6.88 -9.12 -7.34
C GLU A 39 -8.40 -8.83 -7.32
N SER A 40 -8.80 -7.59 -7.06
CA SER A 40 -10.20 -7.16 -7.06
C SER A 40 -10.32 -5.74 -7.61
N ASP A 41 -11.56 -5.27 -7.81
CA ASP A 41 -11.87 -3.93 -8.32
C ASP A 41 -11.14 -2.81 -7.56
N ASN A 42 -10.90 -3.04 -6.26
CA ASN A 42 -10.15 -2.14 -5.40
C ASN A 42 -8.80 -2.75 -5.00
N PRO A 43 -7.66 -2.12 -5.32
CA PRO A 43 -6.35 -2.61 -4.92
C PRO A 43 -6.21 -2.71 -3.40
N LEU A 44 -5.63 -3.82 -2.94
CA LEU A 44 -5.30 -4.05 -1.54
C LEU A 44 -3.84 -3.69 -1.31
N ILE A 45 -3.58 -2.89 -0.29
CA ILE A 45 -2.24 -2.49 0.14
C ILE A 45 -1.96 -3.06 1.51
N SER A 46 -0.75 -3.59 1.71
CA SER A 46 -0.17 -3.80 3.03
C SER A 46 1.05 -2.92 3.22
N ILE A 47 1.14 -2.28 4.39
CA ILE A 47 2.27 -1.43 4.79
C ILE A 47 2.81 -1.89 6.14
N SER A 48 4.13 -2.05 6.22
CA SER A 48 4.85 -2.30 7.46
C SER A 48 6.18 -1.55 7.50
N PHE A 49 6.75 -1.45 8.69
CA PHE A 49 8.02 -0.78 8.94
C PHE A 49 8.94 -1.73 9.68
N ASN A 50 10.07 -2.12 9.07
CA ASN A 50 10.92 -3.18 9.60
C ASN A 50 10.14 -4.46 9.95
N ARG A 51 9.15 -4.83 9.13
CA ARG A 51 8.24 -5.98 9.33
C ARG A 51 7.36 -5.89 10.58
N ALA A 52 7.21 -4.70 11.17
CA ALA A 52 6.29 -4.42 12.25
C ALA A 52 5.14 -3.50 11.77
N PRO A 53 3.92 -3.67 12.28
CA PRO A 53 2.83 -2.74 12.03
C PRO A 53 3.00 -1.45 12.85
N ASP A 54 2.64 -0.32 12.26
CA ASP A 54 2.51 0.98 12.93
C ASP A 54 1.39 1.74 12.20
N LEU A 55 0.20 1.79 12.81
CA LEU A 55 -1.01 2.27 12.15
C LEU A 55 -0.94 3.77 11.87
N ASP A 56 -0.46 4.57 12.81
CA ASP A 56 -0.35 6.02 12.66
C ASP A 56 0.63 6.37 11.54
N LYS A 57 1.78 5.69 11.51
CA LYS A 57 2.77 5.89 10.46
C LYS A 57 2.28 5.37 9.12
N ALA A 58 1.62 4.21 9.08
CA ALA A 58 1.04 3.67 7.86
C ALA A 58 -0.04 4.61 7.28
N THR A 59 -0.91 5.16 8.12
CA THR A 59 -1.95 6.13 7.74
C THR A 59 -1.33 7.40 7.18
N LYS A 60 -0.27 7.93 7.82
CA LYS A 60 0.48 9.09 7.28
C LYS A 60 1.11 8.79 5.92
N VAL A 61 1.65 7.59 5.72
CA VAL A 61 2.19 7.16 4.42
C VAL A 61 1.08 7.07 3.38
N MET A 62 -0.03 6.40 3.69
CA MET A 62 -1.18 6.27 2.79
C MET A 62 -1.73 7.62 2.37
N ARG A 63 -1.95 8.52 3.33
CA ARG A 63 -2.42 9.89 3.05
C ARG A 63 -1.45 10.68 2.19
N LYS A 64 -0.14 10.53 2.41
CA LYS A 64 0.89 11.17 1.59
C LYS A 64 0.93 10.65 0.15
N LEU A 65 0.67 9.35 -0.05
CA LEU A 65 0.73 8.71 -1.36
C LEU A 65 -0.57 8.91 -2.16
N PHE A 66 -1.72 8.78 -1.50
CA PHE A 66 -3.01 8.63 -2.16
C PHE A 66 -4.08 9.64 -1.71
N GLY A 67 -3.73 10.62 -0.87
CA GLY A 67 -4.72 11.51 -0.25
C GLY A 67 -5.67 10.73 0.65
N ASP A 68 -6.94 11.12 0.72
CA ASP A 68 -7.94 10.39 1.53
C ASP A 68 -8.65 9.26 0.77
N ARG A 69 -8.13 8.83 -0.39
CA ARG A 69 -8.74 7.80 -1.24
C ARG A 69 -8.42 6.37 -0.79
N PHE A 70 -8.58 6.11 0.49
CA PHE A 70 -8.31 4.80 1.06
C PHE A 70 -9.12 4.54 2.33
N THR A 71 -9.40 3.26 2.57
CA THR A 71 -10.02 2.80 3.80
C THR A 71 -9.11 1.77 4.49
N HIS A 72 -8.90 1.91 5.80
CA HIS A 72 -8.20 0.92 6.62
C HIS A 72 -9.06 -0.34 6.81
N LEU A 73 -8.50 -1.52 6.54
CA LEU A 73 -9.19 -2.81 6.58
C LEU A 73 -8.91 -3.55 7.89
N LYS A 74 -9.59 -3.14 8.95
CA LYS A 74 -9.52 -3.79 10.28
C LYS A 74 -10.00 -5.26 10.28
N SER A 75 -10.76 -5.66 9.25
CA SER A 75 -11.29 -7.02 9.12
C SER A 75 -10.30 -8.01 8.49
N HIS A 76 -9.14 -7.56 8.01
CA HIS A 76 -8.15 -8.46 7.41
C HIS A 76 -7.46 -9.29 8.51
N PRO A 77 -7.34 -10.62 8.38
CA PRO A 77 -6.86 -11.49 9.46
C PRO A 77 -5.42 -11.23 9.91
N MET A 78 -4.64 -10.54 9.07
CA MET A 78 -3.25 -10.17 9.34
C MET A 78 -3.05 -8.68 9.71
N ASP A 79 -4.13 -7.91 9.78
CA ASP A 79 -4.06 -6.49 10.15
C ASP A 79 -3.52 -6.31 11.57
N SER A 80 -2.64 -5.33 11.76
CA SER A 80 -1.98 -5.04 13.04
C SER A 80 -1.15 -6.20 13.62
N ILE A 81 -0.88 -7.27 12.85
CA ILE A 81 0.04 -8.36 13.23
C ILE A 81 1.43 -8.09 12.67
N ASN A 82 1.55 -8.06 11.34
CA ASN A 82 2.82 -7.86 10.62
C ASN A 82 2.80 -6.63 9.69
N ALA A 83 1.61 -6.12 9.40
CA ALA A 83 1.36 -4.98 8.53
C ALA A 83 -0.03 -4.40 8.81
N ASN A 84 -0.27 -3.18 8.35
CA ASN A 84 -1.61 -2.60 8.28
C ASN A 84 -2.12 -2.70 6.85
N TYR A 85 -3.40 -3.04 6.69
CA TYR A 85 -4.02 -3.29 5.40
C TYR A 85 -4.98 -2.19 5.00
N PHE A 86 -4.88 -1.71 3.77
CA PHE A 86 -5.72 -0.64 3.25
C PHE A 86 -6.31 -1.02 1.91
N ARG A 87 -7.51 -0.56 1.63
CA ARG A 87 -8.13 -0.64 0.32
C ARG A 87 -8.03 0.72 -0.36
N LEU A 88 -7.50 0.76 -1.58
CA LEU A 88 -7.57 1.97 -2.40
C LEU A 88 -8.95 2.08 -3.04
N GLU A 89 -9.49 3.29 -3.03
CA GLU A 89 -10.76 3.58 -3.67
C GLU A 89 -10.54 3.90 -5.16
N THR A 90 -11.25 3.18 -6.04
CA THR A 90 -11.50 3.63 -7.41
C THR A 90 -12.37 4.87 -7.39
N VAL A 91 -11.95 5.90 -8.13
CA VAL A 91 -12.89 6.95 -8.54
C VAL A 91 -13.65 6.32 -9.71
N ASN A 92 -14.97 6.21 -9.59
CA ASN A 92 -15.82 5.84 -10.72
C ASN A 92 -15.67 6.87 -11.84
#